data_AF-A0A928GMZ1-F1
#
_entry.id   AF-A0A928GMZ1-F1
#
_cell.length_a   1.000
_cell.length_b   1.000
_cell.length_c   1.000
_cell.angle_alpha   90.00
_cell.angle_beta   90.00
_cell.angle_gamma   90.00
#
_symmetry.space_group_name_H-M   'P 1'
#
loop_
_entity.id
_entity.type
_entity.pdbx_description
1 polymer ?
#
loop_
_entity_poly.entity_id
_entity_poly.type
_entity_poly.pdbx_seq_one_letter_code
_entity_poly.pdbx_strand_id
1 'polypeptide(L)'
;MSKLNDAIRIMIGGMFIIAAILKLISIDEFEIYIYSFNVLSFLATTFVSRLLIAGEFILGLFLILKINYKFTWRATLIMLMLFTLFLIYVAIFRNDDNCHCFGELVELSPIESIVKNVVMMALLLLVRQRVNETTRQRVRCSLLIVTCTLIIVFVVSPPDVIYNKIYSSEKEISSRALQKSFDDIVKINFENDSISFDSTSVFKPDEGSQMIAIVSSGCKYCKLGVKKLAMMFDNKEADISDVDIFIWGSPNGIINFRRETLTEDYAYWHIMPNEAIDITYGRFPIFILMEGDEIVEVGDFRSL
;
A
#
# COMPACT_ATOMS: atom_id res chain seq x y z
N MET A 1 -11.90 -30.48 28.92
CA MET A 1 -11.13 -30.50 27.66
C MET A 1 -11.88 -29.87 26.47
N SER A 2 -13.16 -30.18 26.18
CA SER A 2 -13.80 -29.59 24.97
C SER A 2 -13.99 -28.07 25.01
N LYS A 3 -14.35 -27.50 26.16
CA LYS A 3 -14.54 -26.04 26.31
C LYS A 3 -13.22 -25.26 26.13
N LEU A 4 -12.10 -25.80 26.62
CA LEU A 4 -10.78 -25.20 26.45
C LEU A 4 -10.34 -25.25 24.99
N ASN A 5 -10.53 -26.39 24.33
CA ASN A 5 -10.27 -26.56 22.89
C ASN A 5 -11.12 -25.60 22.04
N ASP A 6 -12.38 -25.40 22.41
CA ASP A 6 -13.25 -24.44 21.74
C ASP A 6 -12.79 -22.99 21.99
N ALA A 7 -12.38 -22.64 23.21
CA ALA A 7 -11.85 -21.32 23.54
C ALA A 7 -10.57 -20.99 22.77
N ILE A 8 -9.59 -21.90 22.74
CA ILE A 8 -8.33 -21.70 22.01
C ILE A 8 -8.61 -21.50 20.52
N ARG A 9 -9.50 -22.31 19.93
CA ARG A 9 -9.85 -22.17 18.51
C ARG A 9 -10.53 -20.82 18.21
N ILE A 10 -11.45 -20.39 19.07
CA ILE A 10 -12.13 -19.10 18.92
C ILE A 10 -11.12 -17.95 19.04
N MET A 11 -10.21 -18.03 19.99
CA MET A 11 -9.13 -17.05 20.17
C MET A 11 -8.24 -16.94 18.93
N ILE A 12 -7.73 -18.06 18.42
CA ILE A 12 -6.88 -18.09 17.21
C ILE A 12 -7.66 -17.54 16.00
N GLY A 13 -8.90 -17.99 15.80
CA GLY A 13 -9.72 -17.51 14.69
C GLY A 13 -10.06 -16.01 14.79
N GLY A 14 -10.31 -15.51 16.01
CA GLY A 14 -10.52 -14.09 16.27
C GLY A 14 -9.29 -13.26 15.95
N MET A 15 -8.09 -13.72 16.30
CA MET A 15 -6.85 -13.03 15.94
C MET A 15 -6.64 -12.94 14.41
N PHE A 16 -6.96 -14.00 13.66
CA PHE A 16 -6.91 -13.99 12.20
C PHE A 16 -7.88 -12.96 11.61
N ILE A 17 -9.10 -12.88 12.15
CA ILE A 17 -10.10 -11.90 11.71
C ILE A 17 -9.63 -10.48 12.00
N ILE A 18 -9.12 -10.22 13.20
CA ILE A 18 -8.60 -8.90 13.59
C ILE A 18 -7.43 -8.50 12.69
N ALA A 19 -6.47 -9.40 12.45
CA ALA A 19 -5.34 -9.15 11.55
C ALA A 19 -5.80 -8.81 10.13
N ALA A 20 -6.75 -9.57 9.58
CA ALA A 20 -7.29 -9.32 8.25
C ALA A 20 -8.00 -7.95 8.16
N ILE A 21 -8.81 -7.59 9.16
CA ILE A 21 -9.51 -6.29 9.18
C ILE A 21 -8.50 -5.15 9.24
N LEU A 22 -7.49 -5.22 10.12
CA LEU A 22 -6.51 -4.15 10.25
C LEU A 22 -5.67 -3.99 8.97
N LYS A 23 -5.27 -5.11 8.34
CA LYS A 23 -4.62 -5.08 7.01
C LYS A 23 -5.53 -4.51 5.92
N LEU A 24 -6.83 -4.79 5.97
CA LEU A 24 -7.78 -4.25 4.99
C LEU A 24 -7.91 -2.73 5.13
N ILE A 25 -7.82 -2.19 6.35
CA ILE A 25 -7.86 -0.75 6.61
C ILE A 25 -6.59 -0.06 6.06
N SER A 26 -5.41 -0.68 6.21
CA SER A 26 -4.13 -0.18 5.72
C SER A 26 -3.63 -0.98 4.50
N ILE A 27 -4.51 -1.24 3.54
CA ILE A 27 -4.21 -2.16 2.43
C ILE A 27 -3.11 -1.61 1.51
N ASP A 28 -3.10 -0.29 1.30
CA ASP A 28 -2.14 0.39 0.43
C ASP A 28 -0.70 0.19 0.92
N GLU A 29 -0.47 0.30 2.23
CA GLU A 29 0.84 0.06 2.84
C GLU A 29 1.23 -1.41 2.81
N PHE A 30 0.27 -2.31 3.04
CA PHE A 30 0.53 -3.74 2.96
C PHE A 30 0.91 -4.15 1.53
N GLU A 31 0.27 -3.54 0.52
CA GLU A 31 0.58 -3.71 -0.89
C GLU A 31 1.98 -3.19 -1.23
N ILE A 32 2.29 -1.95 -0.87
CA ILE A 32 3.63 -1.34 -1.05
C ILE A 32 4.70 -2.17 -0.34
N TYR A 33 4.40 -2.66 0.87
CA TYR A 33 5.30 -3.51 1.62
C TYR A 33 5.60 -4.83 0.89
N ILE A 34 4.58 -5.53 0.38
CA ILE A 34 4.79 -6.75 -0.43
C ILE A 34 5.56 -6.43 -1.73
N TYR A 35 5.24 -5.32 -2.38
CA TYR A 35 5.87 -4.91 -3.63
C TYR A 35 7.37 -4.63 -3.43
N SER A 36 7.75 -4.04 -2.29
CA SER A 36 9.15 -3.72 -1.96
C SER A 36 10.09 -4.92 -1.87
N PHE A 37 9.59 -6.16 -1.90
CA PHE A 37 10.43 -7.36 -2.00
C PHE A 37 10.84 -7.69 -3.44
N ASN A 38 10.29 -6.99 -4.45
CA ASN A 38 10.60 -7.15 -5.87
C ASN A 38 10.43 -8.59 -6.40
N VAL A 39 9.52 -9.36 -5.80
CA VAL A 39 9.20 -10.74 -6.20
C VAL A 39 8.04 -10.78 -7.22
N LEU A 40 7.15 -9.78 -7.17
CA LEU A 40 5.92 -9.71 -7.94
C LEU A 40 5.84 -8.35 -8.62
N SER A 41 5.22 -8.29 -9.82
CA SER A 41 4.88 -7.03 -10.45
C SER A 41 3.86 -6.25 -9.61
N PHE A 42 3.75 -4.94 -9.85
CA PHE A 42 2.81 -4.10 -9.12
C PHE A 42 1.37 -4.65 -9.21
N LEU A 43 0.92 -4.95 -10.43
CA LEU A 43 -0.39 -5.56 -10.68
C LEU A 43 -0.62 -6.84 -9.88
N ALA A 44 0.35 -7.77 -9.92
CA ALA A 44 0.24 -9.04 -9.22
C ALA A 44 0.18 -8.83 -7.71
N THR A 45 0.94 -7.86 -7.19
CA THR A 45 0.97 -7.51 -5.77
C THR A 45 -0.37 -6.97 -5.28
N THR A 46 -1.04 -6.12 -6.06
CA THR A 46 -2.39 -5.61 -5.77
C THR A 46 -3.40 -6.75 -5.56
N PHE A 47 -3.39 -7.77 -6.42
CA PHE A 47 -4.27 -8.93 -6.28
C PHE A 47 -3.85 -9.86 -5.15
N VAL A 48 -2.56 -10.19 -5.03
CA VAL A 48 -2.05 -11.11 -4.00
C VAL A 48 -2.30 -10.58 -2.60
N SER A 49 -2.09 -9.28 -2.36
CA SER A 49 -2.33 -8.64 -1.06
C SER A 49 -3.79 -8.79 -0.61
N ARG A 50 -4.75 -8.54 -1.52
CA ARG A 50 -6.19 -8.72 -1.29
C ARG A 50 -6.57 -10.18 -1.04
N LEU A 51 -5.98 -11.11 -1.80
CA LEU A 51 -6.21 -12.54 -1.64
C LEU A 51 -5.67 -13.08 -0.31
N LEU A 52 -4.50 -12.59 0.14
CA LEU A 52 -3.94 -12.94 1.46
C LEU A 52 -4.85 -12.48 2.59
N ILE A 53 -5.33 -11.23 2.54
CA ILE A 53 -6.28 -10.66 3.51
C ILE A 53 -7.59 -11.47 3.54
N ALA A 54 -8.16 -11.78 2.36
CA ALA A 54 -9.37 -12.59 2.26
C ALA A 54 -9.15 -14.00 2.83
N GLY A 55 -8.00 -14.61 2.53
CA GLY A 55 -7.61 -15.92 3.05
C GLY A 55 -7.50 -15.95 4.57
N GLU A 56 -6.87 -14.95 5.18
CA GLU A 56 -6.79 -14.80 6.64
C GLU A 56 -8.18 -14.71 7.28
N PHE A 57 -9.06 -13.87 6.73
CA PHE A 57 -10.41 -13.69 7.23
C PHE A 57 -11.24 -14.98 7.12
N ILE A 58 -11.19 -15.65 5.97
CA ILE A 58 -11.90 -16.93 5.71
C ILE A 58 -11.42 -18.00 6.69
N LEU A 59 -10.10 -18.14 6.88
CA LEU A 59 -9.54 -19.12 7.82
C LEU A 59 -9.96 -18.83 9.26
N GLY A 60 -9.96 -17.56 9.67
CA GLY A 60 -10.45 -17.14 10.98
C GLY A 60 -11.91 -17.52 11.21
N LEU A 61 -12.80 -17.23 10.26
CA LEU A 61 -14.20 -17.62 10.31
C LEU A 61 -14.38 -19.14 10.32
N PHE A 62 -13.68 -19.87 9.45
CA PHE A 62 -13.80 -21.32 9.35
C PHE A 62 -13.30 -22.02 10.60
N LEU A 63 -12.27 -21.48 11.26
CA LEU A 63 -11.83 -21.93 12.57
C LEU A 63 -12.96 -21.74 13.57
N ILE A 64 -13.48 -20.53 13.78
CA ILE A 64 -14.53 -20.26 14.78
C ILE A 64 -15.75 -21.18 14.57
N LEU A 65 -16.25 -21.25 13.34
CA LEU A 65 -17.47 -21.99 12.95
C LEU A 65 -17.26 -23.51 12.79
N LYS A 66 -16.03 -24.03 12.92
CA LYS A 66 -15.68 -25.45 12.69
C LYS A 66 -16.07 -25.96 11.29
N ILE A 67 -16.03 -25.08 10.27
CA ILE A 67 -16.31 -25.45 8.88
C ILE A 67 -15.09 -26.19 8.32
N ASN A 68 -15.31 -27.38 7.76
CA ASN A 68 -14.26 -28.24 7.17
C ASN A 68 -12.99 -28.32 8.05
N TYR A 69 -13.17 -28.52 9.37
CA TYR A 69 -12.13 -28.28 10.38
C TYR A 69 -10.78 -28.96 10.07
N LYS A 70 -10.78 -30.18 9.51
CA LYS A 70 -9.54 -30.88 9.13
C LYS A 70 -8.73 -30.11 8.07
N PHE A 71 -9.41 -29.54 7.08
CA PHE A 71 -8.79 -28.72 6.04
C PHE A 71 -8.37 -27.37 6.62
N THR A 72 -9.27 -26.67 7.29
CA THR A 72 -9.02 -25.35 7.88
C THR A 72 -7.85 -25.36 8.86
N TRP A 73 -7.75 -26.39 9.71
CA TRP A 73 -6.64 -26.56 10.64
C TRP A 73 -5.30 -26.71 9.90
N ARG A 74 -5.25 -27.53 8.84
CA ARG A 74 -4.02 -27.69 8.02
C ARG A 74 -3.67 -26.38 7.31
N ALA A 75 -4.65 -25.73 6.70
CA ALA A 75 -4.45 -24.48 5.99
C ALA A 75 -3.98 -23.35 6.92
N THR A 76 -4.53 -23.28 8.14
CA THR A 76 -4.10 -22.31 9.16
C THR A 76 -2.64 -22.56 9.57
N LEU A 77 -2.25 -23.82 9.80
CA LEU A 77 -0.85 -24.15 10.11
C LEU A 77 0.10 -23.77 8.96
N ILE A 78 -0.29 -24.06 7.72
CA ILE A 78 0.51 -23.69 6.54
C ILE A 78 0.64 -22.16 6.44
N MET A 79 -0.45 -21.42 6.61
CA MET A 79 -0.41 -19.95 6.58
C MET A 79 0.47 -19.37 7.69
N LEU A 80 0.34 -19.86 8.94
CA LEU A 80 1.21 -19.44 10.04
C LEU A 80 2.68 -19.76 9.75
N MET A 81 2.96 -20.93 9.18
CA MET A 81 4.31 -21.33 8.81
C MET A 81 4.88 -20.41 7.72
N LEU A 82 4.11 -20.14 6.66
CA LEU A 82 4.52 -19.23 5.58
C LEU A 82 4.79 -17.82 6.10
N PHE A 83 3.90 -17.25 6.91
CA PHE A 83 4.13 -15.94 7.53
C PHE A 83 5.32 -15.93 8.47
N THR A 84 5.54 -17.00 9.22
CA THR A 84 6.71 -17.10 10.10
C THR A 84 8.01 -17.15 9.29
N LEU A 85 8.07 -17.94 8.21
CA LEU A 85 9.23 -17.99 7.32
C LEU A 85 9.51 -16.64 6.66
N PHE A 86 8.45 -15.96 6.20
CA PHE A 86 8.56 -14.62 5.64
C PHE A 86 9.06 -13.61 6.69
N LEU A 87 8.56 -13.66 7.93
CA LEU A 87 9.04 -12.79 9.00
C LEU A 87 10.49 -13.06 9.39
N ILE A 88 10.92 -14.31 9.39
CA ILE A 88 12.34 -14.67 9.63
C ILE A 88 13.21 -14.06 8.53
N TYR A 89 12.78 -14.12 7.27
CA TYR A 89 13.48 -13.46 6.18
C TYR A 89 13.60 -11.94 6.42
N VAL A 90 12.51 -11.28 6.78
CA VAL A 90 12.51 -9.83 7.08
C VAL A 90 13.44 -9.49 8.25
N ALA A 91 13.37 -10.27 9.34
CA ALA A 91 14.19 -10.06 10.53
C ALA A 91 15.70 -10.18 10.26
N ILE A 92 16.11 -11.04 9.31
CA ILE A 92 17.52 -11.26 8.98
C ILE A 92 18.03 -10.25 7.94
N PHE A 93 17.23 -9.95 6.91
CA PHE A 93 17.72 -9.23 5.72
C PHE A 93 17.32 -7.75 5.64
N ARG A 94 16.20 -7.36 6.26
CA ARG A 94 15.67 -5.99 6.16
C ARG A 94 15.69 -5.23 7.47
N ASN A 95 15.59 -5.95 8.60
CA ASN A 95 15.53 -5.37 9.94
C ASN A 95 14.48 -4.25 10.05
N ASP A 96 13.35 -4.40 9.35
CA ASP A 96 12.26 -3.44 9.35
C ASP A 96 11.61 -3.37 10.75
N ASP A 97 11.33 -2.17 11.25
CA ASP A 97 10.72 -1.97 12.56
C ASP A 97 9.26 -2.47 12.61
N ASN A 98 8.54 -2.41 11.48
CA ASN A 98 7.17 -2.91 11.35
C ASN A 98 7.04 -3.91 10.20
N CYS A 99 6.47 -5.08 10.51
CA CYS A 99 6.27 -6.16 9.53
C CYS A 99 4.91 -6.15 8.84
N HIS A 100 4.04 -5.16 9.13
CA HIS A 100 2.68 -4.98 8.59
C HIS A 100 1.76 -6.21 8.73
N CYS A 101 2.08 -7.17 9.61
CA CYS A 101 1.31 -8.40 9.80
C CYS A 101 -0.04 -8.22 10.50
N PHE A 102 -0.28 -7.09 11.16
CA PHE A 102 -1.60 -6.62 11.62
C PHE A 102 -1.95 -5.28 10.99
N GLY A 103 -1.42 -4.97 9.80
CA GLY A 103 -1.48 -3.62 9.24
C GLY A 103 -0.55 -2.65 9.96
N GLU A 104 -0.69 -1.36 9.67
CA GLU A 104 0.09 -0.28 10.29
C GLU A 104 -0.48 0.17 11.64
N LEU A 105 -1.80 0.07 11.83
CA LEU A 105 -2.46 0.51 13.06
C LEU A 105 -1.98 -0.21 14.34
N VAL A 106 -1.38 -1.39 14.18
CA VAL A 106 -0.72 -2.13 15.27
C VAL A 106 0.68 -2.50 14.79
N GLU A 107 1.63 -1.62 15.09
CA GLU A 107 3.04 -1.85 14.83
C GLU A 107 3.55 -3.01 15.69
N LEU A 108 4.03 -4.05 15.03
CA LEU A 108 4.62 -5.22 15.67
C LEU A 108 5.97 -5.49 15.03
N SER A 109 6.98 -5.64 15.88
CA SER A 109 8.30 -6.03 15.40
C SER A 109 8.24 -7.41 14.74
N PRO A 110 9.17 -7.72 13.80
CA PRO A 110 9.25 -9.03 13.18
C PRO A 110 9.37 -10.16 14.22
N ILE A 111 10.14 -9.94 15.29
CA ILE A 111 10.38 -10.93 16.34
C ILE A 111 9.11 -11.19 17.16
N GLU A 112 8.38 -10.15 17.58
CA GLU A 112 7.11 -10.32 18.29
C GLU A 112 6.09 -11.08 17.45
N SER A 113 6.02 -10.77 16.15
CA SER A 113 5.13 -11.46 15.23
C SER A 113 5.52 -12.94 15.01
N ILE A 114 6.82 -13.26 14.98
CA ILE A 114 7.31 -14.65 14.93
C ILE A 114 6.89 -15.40 16.20
N VAL A 115 7.17 -14.84 17.38
CA VAL A 115 6.83 -15.47 18.67
C VAL A 115 5.32 -15.73 18.74
N LYS A 116 4.51 -14.74 18.39
CA LYS A 116 3.05 -14.87 18.32
C LYS A 116 2.63 -16.02 17.39
N ASN A 117 3.18 -16.09 16.17
CA ASN A 117 2.83 -17.15 15.23
C ASN A 117 3.26 -18.54 15.73
N VAL A 118 4.43 -18.66 16.35
CA VAL A 118 4.92 -19.92 16.94
C VAL A 118 4.02 -20.37 18.10
N VAL A 119 3.64 -19.46 18.99
CA VAL A 119 2.68 -19.75 20.07
C VAL A 119 1.32 -20.19 19.51
N MET A 120 0.80 -19.50 18.49
CA MET A 120 -0.45 -19.87 17.82
C MET A 120 -0.35 -21.25 17.17
N MET A 121 0.77 -21.57 16.51
CA MET A 121 1.00 -22.90 15.94
C MET A 121 1.02 -23.98 17.04
N ALA A 122 1.75 -23.76 18.13
CA ALA A 122 1.80 -24.70 19.25
C ALA A 122 0.41 -24.93 19.87
N LEU A 123 -0.34 -23.86 20.12
CA LEU A 123 -1.72 -23.94 20.61
C LEU A 123 -2.64 -24.68 19.62
N LEU A 124 -2.50 -24.44 18.33
CA LEU A 124 -3.29 -25.10 17.29
C LEU A 124 -2.98 -26.61 17.21
N LEU A 125 -1.74 -27.03 17.44
CA LEU A 125 -1.33 -28.44 17.51
C LEU A 125 -1.95 -29.16 18.72
N LEU A 126 -2.13 -28.48 19.86
CA LEU A 126 -2.75 -29.05 21.06
C LEU A 126 -4.26 -29.32 20.90
N VAL A 127 -4.95 -28.57 20.04
CA VAL A 127 -6.41 -28.65 19.83
C VAL A 127 -6.80 -29.75 18.82
N ARG A 128 -6.13 -30.91 18.89
CA ARG A 128 -6.17 -31.99 17.89
C ARG A 128 -7.60 -32.45 17.50
N GLN A 129 -7.69 -32.81 16.23
CA GLN A 129 -8.84 -33.20 15.40
C GLN A 129 -9.94 -34.02 16.12
N ARG A 130 -11.11 -33.41 16.34
CA ARG A 130 -12.39 -34.15 16.22
C ARG A 130 -12.91 -33.94 14.80
N VAL A 131 -12.98 -35.03 14.04
CA VAL A 131 -13.49 -35.03 12.67
C VAL A 131 -14.99 -34.74 12.75
N ASN A 132 -15.41 -33.62 12.16
CA ASN A 132 -16.81 -33.41 11.84
C ASN A 132 -17.02 -33.87 10.40
N GLU A 133 -17.94 -34.81 10.21
CA GLU A 133 -18.51 -35.16 8.90
C GLU A 133 -18.94 -33.86 8.18
N THR A 134 -18.48 -33.69 6.95
CA THR A 134 -18.81 -32.51 6.13
C THR A 134 -20.16 -32.71 5.46
N THR A 135 -21.21 -32.07 5.98
CA THR A 135 -22.56 -32.11 5.40
C THR A 135 -22.68 -31.18 4.18
N ARG A 136 -23.54 -31.54 3.21
CA ARG A 136 -23.86 -30.72 2.02
C ARG A 136 -24.22 -29.27 2.35
N GLN A 137 -24.94 -29.02 3.45
CA GLN A 137 -25.29 -27.67 3.90
C GLN A 137 -24.06 -26.87 4.35
N ARG A 138 -23.10 -27.49 5.03
CA ARG A 138 -21.85 -26.82 5.45
C ARG A 138 -20.97 -26.44 4.24
N VAL A 139 -20.96 -27.26 3.19
CA VAL A 139 -20.24 -26.95 1.93
C VAL A 139 -20.88 -25.76 1.21
N ARG A 140 -22.21 -25.68 1.19
CA ARG A 140 -22.92 -24.49 0.65
C ARG A 140 -22.61 -23.24 1.45
N CYS A 141 -22.67 -23.31 2.78
CA CYS A 141 -22.30 -22.20 3.65
C CYS A 141 -20.83 -21.78 3.46
N SER A 142 -19.91 -22.74 3.30
CA SER A 142 -18.50 -22.40 3.06
C SER A 142 -18.29 -21.69 1.73
N LEU A 143 -18.97 -22.15 0.67
CA LEU A 143 -18.90 -21.50 -0.64
C LEU A 143 -19.43 -20.06 -0.57
N LEU A 144 -20.58 -19.86 0.07
CA LEU A 144 -21.17 -18.53 0.25
C LEU A 144 -20.23 -17.60 1.04
N ILE A 145 -19.63 -18.07 2.13
CA ILE A 145 -18.70 -17.25 2.93
C ILE A 145 -17.47 -16.85 2.09
N VAL A 146 -16.89 -17.79 1.34
CA VAL A 146 -15.74 -17.51 0.46
C VAL A 146 -16.12 -16.48 -0.60
N THR A 147 -17.21 -16.70 -1.33
CA THR A 147 -17.66 -15.80 -2.38
C THR A 147 -17.99 -14.41 -1.84
N CYS A 148 -18.73 -14.31 -0.74
CA CYS A 148 -19.06 -13.02 -0.12
C CYS A 148 -17.80 -12.29 0.37
N THR A 149 -16.85 -13.00 1.00
CA THR A 149 -15.61 -12.37 1.49
C THR A 149 -14.78 -11.83 0.32
N LEU A 150 -14.62 -12.61 -0.75
CA LEU A 150 -13.90 -12.16 -1.94
C LEU A 150 -14.58 -10.92 -2.55
N ILE A 151 -15.90 -10.95 -2.73
CA ILE A 151 -16.64 -9.79 -3.25
C ILE A 151 -16.42 -8.57 -2.35
N ILE A 152 -16.58 -8.71 -1.03
CA ILE A 152 -16.46 -7.59 -0.09
C ILE A 152 -15.06 -6.97 -0.13
N VAL A 153 -13.99 -7.79 -0.10
CA VAL A 153 -12.62 -7.27 -0.11
C VAL A 153 -12.33 -6.48 -1.39
N PHE A 154 -12.74 -7.00 -2.54
CA PHE A 154 -12.52 -6.36 -3.84
C PHE A 154 -13.46 -5.17 -4.11
N VAL A 155 -14.61 -5.09 -3.44
CA VAL A 155 -15.51 -3.93 -3.53
C VAL A 155 -15.08 -2.80 -2.59
N VAL A 156 -14.68 -3.14 -1.36
CA VAL A 156 -14.22 -2.16 -0.36
C VAL A 156 -12.88 -1.56 -0.77
N SER A 157 -11.96 -2.37 -1.27
CA SER A 157 -10.69 -1.93 -1.83
C SER A 157 -10.53 -2.46 -3.25
N PRO A 158 -11.07 -1.77 -4.27
CA PRO A 158 -10.85 -2.16 -5.65
C PRO A 158 -9.34 -2.07 -5.98
N PRO A 159 -8.81 -3.00 -6.80
CA PRO A 159 -7.50 -2.86 -7.41
C PRO A 159 -7.38 -1.54 -8.18
N ASP A 160 -6.23 -0.90 -8.11
CA ASP A 160 -5.97 0.39 -8.76
C ASP A 160 -6.31 0.38 -10.25
N VAL A 161 -6.00 -0.70 -10.98
CA VAL A 161 -6.36 -0.85 -12.41
C VAL A 161 -7.87 -0.79 -12.65
N ILE A 162 -8.67 -1.36 -11.75
CA ILE A 162 -10.13 -1.34 -11.85
C ILE A 162 -10.65 0.03 -11.42
N TYR A 163 -10.09 0.61 -10.35
CA TYR A 163 -10.42 1.95 -9.91
C TYR A 163 -10.18 2.97 -11.03
N ASN A 164 -9.00 2.94 -11.65
CA ASN A 164 -8.62 3.83 -12.73
C ASN A 164 -9.54 3.64 -13.94
N LYS A 165 -9.82 2.41 -14.36
CA LYS A 165 -10.74 2.17 -15.49
C LYS A 165 -12.17 2.68 -15.25
N ILE A 166 -12.64 2.65 -14.00
CA ILE A 166 -14.03 3.04 -13.65
C ILE A 166 -14.13 4.55 -13.36
N TYR A 167 -13.09 5.14 -12.76
CA TYR A 167 -13.09 6.51 -12.24
C TYR A 167 -12.13 7.48 -12.97
N SER A 168 -11.42 7.06 -14.03
CA SER A 168 -10.57 7.95 -14.84
C SER A 168 -11.32 8.93 -15.74
N SER A 169 -12.66 8.90 -15.73
CA SER A 169 -13.48 9.89 -16.43
C SER A 169 -13.54 11.18 -15.59
N GLU A 170 -12.99 12.26 -16.16
CA GLU A 170 -12.88 13.64 -15.65
C GLU A 170 -11.72 13.93 -14.67
N LYS A 171 -10.50 13.94 -15.21
CA LYS A 171 -9.44 14.82 -14.70
C LYS A 171 -9.30 16.04 -15.59
N GLU A 172 -10.30 16.94 -15.53
CA GLU A 172 -10.07 18.32 -15.95
C GLU A 172 -9.19 19.01 -14.92
N ILE A 173 -7.90 18.74 -14.97
CA ILE A 173 -6.93 19.73 -14.51
C ILE A 173 -6.79 20.69 -15.67
N SER A 174 -7.07 21.97 -15.41
CA SER A 174 -6.84 23.02 -16.39
C SER A 174 -5.34 23.04 -16.68
N SER A 175 -4.94 22.40 -17.79
CA SER A 175 -3.57 22.47 -18.32
C SER A 175 -3.09 23.92 -18.41
N ARG A 176 -4.00 24.87 -18.68
CA ARG A 176 -3.74 26.31 -18.62
C ARG A 176 -3.49 26.87 -17.22
N ALA A 177 -4.19 26.40 -16.18
CA ALA A 177 -3.96 26.86 -14.80
C ALA A 177 -2.67 26.25 -14.23
N LEU A 178 -2.38 25.00 -14.58
CA LEU A 178 -1.13 24.32 -14.26
C LEU A 178 0.05 25.04 -14.94
N GLN A 179 -0.01 25.23 -16.26
CA GLN A 179 1.02 25.92 -17.05
C GLN A 179 1.17 27.39 -16.62
N LYS A 180 0.08 28.10 -16.33
CA LYS A 180 0.14 29.47 -15.79
C LYS A 180 0.76 29.52 -14.39
N SER A 181 0.47 28.56 -13.53
CA SER A 181 1.07 28.51 -12.20
C SER A 181 2.55 28.13 -12.28
N PHE A 182 2.93 27.26 -13.20
CA PHE A 182 4.34 26.98 -13.52
C PHE A 182 5.05 28.23 -14.06
N ASP A 183 4.44 28.95 -15.00
CA ASP A 183 4.96 30.22 -15.53
C ASP A 183 5.07 31.31 -14.45
N ASP A 184 4.12 31.37 -13.52
CA ASP A 184 4.08 32.36 -12.43
C ASP A 184 5.10 32.00 -11.32
N ILE A 185 5.28 30.71 -10.97
CA ILE A 185 6.35 30.23 -10.07
C ILE A 185 7.73 30.51 -10.68
N VAL A 186 7.88 30.33 -11.98
CA VAL A 186 9.10 30.69 -12.72
C VAL A 186 9.34 32.20 -12.65
N LYS A 187 8.31 33.05 -12.78
CA LYS A 187 8.45 34.51 -12.72
C LYS A 187 8.74 35.07 -11.34
N ILE A 188 8.13 34.55 -10.27
CA ILE A 188 8.33 35.04 -8.89
C ILE A 188 9.79 34.87 -8.43
N ASN A 189 10.47 33.84 -8.93
CA ASN A 189 11.88 33.59 -8.60
C ASN A 189 12.87 34.40 -9.46
N PHE A 190 12.43 35.05 -10.54
CA PHE A 190 13.27 35.98 -11.31
C PHE A 190 13.45 37.35 -10.61
N GLU A 191 12.58 37.71 -9.66
CA GLU A 191 12.65 38.99 -8.94
C GLU A 191 13.43 38.93 -7.62
N ASN A 192 13.57 37.75 -7.01
CA ASN A 192 14.23 37.59 -5.71
C ASN A 192 15.59 36.88 -5.85
N ASP A 193 16.56 37.66 -6.29
CA ASP A 193 17.98 37.34 -6.36
C ASP A 193 18.51 36.82 -5.00
N SER A 194 18.59 35.50 -4.80
CA SER A 194 19.50 34.82 -3.85
C SER A 194 19.42 33.28 -3.79
N ILE A 195 18.72 32.60 -4.71
CA ILE A 195 18.93 31.16 -4.97
C ILE A 195 18.85 30.98 -6.48
N SER A 196 19.99 30.70 -7.12
CA SER A 196 20.08 30.48 -8.57
C SER A 196 19.22 29.29 -8.98
N PHE A 197 18.03 29.59 -9.47
CA PHE A 197 17.11 28.66 -10.12
C PHE A 197 17.44 28.67 -11.61
N ASP A 198 18.08 27.61 -12.10
CA ASP A 198 18.30 27.42 -13.53
C ASP A 198 17.02 26.83 -14.13
N SER A 199 16.20 27.67 -14.75
CA SER A 199 14.96 27.26 -15.43
C SER A 199 15.21 26.22 -16.54
N THR A 200 16.46 26.04 -16.95
CA THR A 200 16.90 25.07 -17.95
C THR A 200 17.19 23.67 -17.36
N SER A 201 17.13 23.48 -16.03
CA SER A 201 17.40 22.20 -15.38
C SER A 201 16.17 21.49 -14.80
N VAL A 202 15.02 22.17 -14.71
CA VAL A 202 13.73 21.59 -14.24
C VAL A 202 12.90 21.06 -15.41
N PHE A 203 13.09 21.62 -16.59
CA PHE A 203 12.46 21.17 -17.82
C PHE A 203 13.59 20.80 -18.76
N LYS A 204 13.79 19.51 -19.01
CA LYS A 204 14.61 19.04 -20.13
C LYS A 204 13.68 18.62 -21.26
N PRO A 205 13.19 19.55 -22.09
CA PRO A 205 12.26 19.23 -23.18
C PRO A 205 12.87 18.28 -24.23
N ASP A 206 14.19 18.09 -24.22
CA ASP A 206 14.93 17.27 -25.19
C ASP A 206 15.22 15.83 -24.71
N GLU A 207 14.87 15.44 -23.48
CA GLU A 207 15.17 14.10 -22.93
C GLU A 207 13.95 13.44 -22.24
N GLY A 208 13.07 12.83 -23.02
CA GLY A 208 12.16 11.78 -22.56
C GLY A 208 10.93 12.22 -21.76
N SER A 209 10.22 11.22 -21.19
CA SER A 209 9.05 11.46 -20.34
C SER A 209 9.50 11.85 -18.92
N GLN A 210 8.85 12.84 -18.31
CA GLN A 210 9.16 13.38 -16.99
C GLN A 210 7.95 13.26 -16.06
N MET A 211 8.17 12.84 -14.81
CA MET A 211 7.10 12.75 -13.82
C MET A 211 7.22 13.81 -12.74
N ILE A 212 6.21 14.66 -12.62
CA ILE A 212 6.12 15.70 -11.60
C ILE A 212 5.15 15.24 -10.51
N ALA A 213 5.60 15.23 -9.25
CA ALA A 213 4.77 14.92 -8.09
C ALA A 213 4.54 16.17 -7.25
N ILE A 214 3.28 16.59 -7.05
CA ILE A 214 2.91 17.69 -6.16
C ILE A 214 2.34 17.12 -4.87
N VAL A 215 3.04 17.37 -3.76
CA VAL A 215 2.81 16.71 -2.48
C VAL A 215 2.90 17.64 -1.28
N SER A 216 2.37 17.20 -0.15
CA SER A 216 2.50 17.87 1.15
C SER A 216 3.24 16.99 2.14
N SER A 217 4.16 17.58 2.91
CA SER A 217 4.98 16.84 3.89
C SER A 217 4.15 16.19 5.01
N GLY A 218 2.97 16.75 5.32
CA GLY A 218 2.07 16.26 6.36
C GLY A 218 0.99 15.30 5.87
N CYS A 219 0.89 15.05 4.56
CA CYS A 219 -0.17 14.23 3.99
C CYS A 219 0.23 12.75 3.94
N LYS A 220 -0.57 11.88 4.56
CA LYS A 220 -0.35 10.42 4.56
C LYS A 220 -0.32 9.85 3.14
N TYR A 221 -1.32 10.18 2.31
CA TYR A 221 -1.39 9.68 0.93
C TYR A 221 -0.28 10.23 0.04
N CYS A 222 0.28 11.41 0.35
CA CYS A 222 1.47 11.91 -0.34
C CYS A 222 2.68 11.03 -0.07
N LYS A 223 2.91 10.65 1.19
CA LYS A 223 4.00 9.73 1.56
C LYS A 223 3.84 8.38 0.86
N LEU A 224 2.63 7.81 0.90
CA LEU A 224 2.34 6.53 0.23
C LEU A 224 2.52 6.62 -1.29
N GLY A 225 2.05 7.70 -1.91
CA GLY A 225 2.15 7.89 -3.35
C GLY A 225 3.58 8.09 -3.83
N VAL A 226 4.36 8.91 -3.14
CA VAL A 226 5.79 9.09 -3.48
C VAL A 226 6.58 7.81 -3.22
N LYS A 227 6.26 7.04 -2.18
CA LYS A 227 6.88 5.73 -1.95
C LYS A 227 6.54 4.73 -3.05
N LYS A 228 5.27 4.69 -3.51
CA LYS A 228 4.83 3.87 -4.64
C LYS A 228 5.56 4.28 -5.93
N LEU A 229 5.61 5.59 -6.21
CA LEU A 229 6.34 6.18 -7.33
C LEU A 229 7.81 5.74 -7.31
N ALA A 230 8.52 6.00 -6.21
CA ALA A 230 9.94 5.68 -6.09
C ALA A 230 10.24 4.19 -6.38
N MET A 231 9.40 3.29 -5.86
CA MET A 231 9.57 1.86 -6.09
C MET A 231 9.33 1.46 -7.57
N MET A 232 8.38 2.09 -8.27
CA MET A 232 8.15 1.84 -9.70
C MET A 232 9.36 2.26 -10.55
N PHE A 233 9.98 3.38 -10.19
CA PHE A 233 11.18 3.91 -10.85
C PHE A 233 12.42 3.05 -10.60
N ASP A 234 12.71 2.74 -9.33
CA ASP A 234 13.87 1.94 -8.94
C ASP A 234 13.84 0.54 -9.60
N ASN A 235 12.64 0.00 -9.80
CA ASN A 235 12.42 -1.30 -10.43
C ASN A 235 12.39 -1.27 -11.97
N LYS A 236 12.55 -0.09 -12.59
CA LYS A 236 12.50 0.11 -14.05
C LYS A 236 11.22 -0.42 -14.71
N GLU A 237 10.10 -0.42 -13.98
CA GLU A 237 8.79 -0.79 -14.54
C GLU A 237 8.20 0.33 -15.43
N ALA A 238 8.72 1.56 -15.32
CA ALA A 238 8.34 2.71 -16.12
C ALA A 238 9.53 3.31 -16.90
N ASP A 239 9.30 3.71 -18.15
CA ASP A 239 10.29 4.35 -19.05
C ASP A 239 10.31 5.87 -18.84
N ILE A 240 10.53 6.26 -17.57
CA ILE A 240 10.49 7.67 -17.16
C ILE A 240 11.91 8.12 -16.84
N SER A 241 12.28 9.28 -17.40
CA SER A 241 13.66 9.75 -17.45
C SER A 241 14.10 10.45 -16.17
N ASP A 242 13.18 11.19 -15.51
CA ASP A 242 13.43 11.93 -14.28
C ASP A 242 12.14 12.13 -13.44
N VAL A 243 12.29 12.26 -12.11
CA VAL A 243 11.20 12.53 -11.15
C VAL A 243 11.46 13.81 -10.37
N ASP A 244 10.53 14.76 -10.47
CA ASP A 244 10.58 16.02 -9.71
C ASP A 244 9.47 16.11 -8.69
N ILE A 245 9.84 16.26 -7.42
CA ILE A 245 8.88 16.28 -6.31
C ILE A 245 8.74 17.70 -5.78
N PHE A 246 7.63 18.35 -6.11
CA PHE A 246 7.22 19.64 -5.56
C PHE A 246 6.52 19.41 -4.22
N ILE A 247 7.14 19.86 -3.13
CA ILE A 247 6.65 19.64 -1.77
C ILE A 247 6.43 20.97 -1.03
N TRP A 248 5.35 21.03 -0.25
CA TRP A 248 5.13 22.10 0.72
C TRP A 248 4.96 21.53 2.14
N GLY A 249 5.40 22.28 3.14
CA GLY A 249 5.26 21.92 4.55
C GLY A 249 6.38 22.45 5.42
N SER A 250 6.39 22.07 6.70
CA SER A 250 7.45 22.50 7.62
C SER A 250 8.81 21.92 7.21
N PRO A 251 9.94 22.63 7.42
CA PRO A 251 11.28 22.13 7.07
C PRO A 251 11.58 20.74 7.67
N ASN A 252 11.26 20.54 8.96
CA ASN A 252 11.41 19.25 9.62
C ASN A 252 10.49 18.18 9.02
N GLY A 253 9.27 18.56 8.64
CA GLY A 253 8.31 17.67 7.98
C GLY A 253 8.82 17.18 6.62
N ILE A 254 9.45 18.05 5.83
CA ILE A 254 10.03 17.70 4.52
C ILE A 254 11.21 16.74 4.70
N ILE A 255 12.10 17.01 5.67
CA ILE A 255 13.23 16.11 5.97
C ILE A 255 12.72 14.72 6.38
N ASN A 256 11.72 14.66 7.25
CA ASN A 256 11.12 13.38 7.66
C ASN A 256 10.40 12.70 6.48
N PHE A 257 9.71 13.46 5.64
CA PHE A 257 9.06 12.94 4.44
C PHE A 257 10.05 12.21 3.54
N ARG A 258 11.17 12.86 3.18
CA ARG A 258 12.21 12.26 2.30
C ARG A 258 12.76 10.94 2.84
N ARG A 259 13.01 10.90 4.16
CA ARG A 259 13.52 9.71 4.84
C ARG A 259 12.48 8.58 4.86
N GLU A 260 11.23 8.90 5.20
CA GLU A 260 10.14 7.92 5.25
C GLU A 260 9.75 7.37 3.88
N THR A 261 9.87 8.18 2.82
CA THR A 261 9.61 7.76 1.44
C THR A 261 10.80 7.11 0.76
N LEU A 262 11.98 7.07 1.40
CA LEU A 262 13.24 6.56 0.83
C LEU A 262 13.66 7.27 -0.47
N THR A 263 13.36 8.56 -0.58
CA THR A 263 13.64 9.37 -1.79
C THR A 263 14.65 10.47 -1.48
N GLU A 264 15.69 10.17 -0.70
CA GLU A 264 16.68 11.19 -0.31
C GLU A 264 17.49 11.68 -1.52
N ASP A 265 17.67 10.82 -2.52
CA ASP A 265 18.42 11.09 -3.76
C ASP A 265 17.58 11.75 -4.87
N TYR A 266 16.28 11.98 -4.63
CA TYR A 266 15.35 12.55 -5.62
C TYR A 266 15.43 14.08 -5.62
N ALA A 267 15.09 14.70 -6.76
CA ALA A 267 14.96 16.15 -6.85
C ALA A 267 13.70 16.62 -6.12
N TYR A 268 13.88 17.55 -5.18
CA TYR A 268 12.80 18.11 -4.38
C TYR A 268 12.78 19.63 -4.48
N TRP A 269 11.62 20.15 -4.81
CA TRP A 269 11.38 21.57 -5.02
C TRP A 269 10.38 22.07 -4.00
N HIS A 270 10.71 23.16 -3.30
CA HIS A 270 9.79 23.75 -2.34
C HIS A 270 8.77 24.62 -3.08
N ILE A 271 7.48 24.33 -2.91
CA ILE A 271 6.38 25.12 -3.48
C ILE A 271 5.61 25.84 -2.38
N MET A 272 5.12 27.05 -2.64
CA MET A 272 4.30 27.76 -1.66
C MET A 272 2.95 27.07 -1.47
N PRO A 273 2.38 27.01 -0.25
CA PRO A 273 1.13 26.31 0.00
C PRO A 273 -0.04 26.80 -0.86
N ASN A 274 -0.13 28.11 -1.10
CA ASN A 274 -1.22 28.70 -1.90
C ASN A 274 -1.13 28.26 -3.36
N GLU A 275 0.06 28.31 -3.96
CA GLU A 275 0.31 27.85 -5.33
C GLU A 275 0.03 26.35 -5.48
N ALA A 276 0.50 25.55 -4.52
CA ALA A 276 0.24 24.12 -4.51
C ALA A 276 -1.27 23.80 -4.44
N ILE A 277 -2.03 24.55 -3.64
CA ILE A 277 -3.49 24.38 -3.53
C ILE A 277 -4.19 24.83 -4.82
N ASP A 278 -3.77 25.94 -5.43
CA ASP A 278 -4.37 26.47 -6.66
C ASP A 278 -4.13 25.54 -7.85
N ILE A 279 -2.93 24.99 -7.98
CA ILE A 279 -2.56 24.03 -9.03
C ILE A 279 -3.36 22.73 -8.88
N THR A 280 -3.47 22.25 -7.65
CA THR A 280 -4.06 20.94 -7.38
C THR A 280 -5.56 20.98 -7.10
N TYR A 281 -6.15 22.18 -7.07
CA TYR A 281 -7.50 22.42 -6.54
C TYR A 281 -7.71 21.78 -5.15
N GLY A 282 -6.66 21.83 -4.32
CA GLY A 282 -6.65 21.27 -2.97
C GLY A 282 -6.60 19.74 -2.88
N ARG A 283 -6.32 19.02 -3.98
CA ARG A 283 -6.20 17.56 -3.99
C ARG A 283 -4.73 17.17 -3.89
N PHE A 284 -4.38 16.29 -2.96
CA PHE A 284 -3.02 15.79 -2.82
C PHE A 284 -3.01 14.29 -2.51
N PRO A 285 -2.02 13.52 -3.01
CA PRO A 285 -1.01 13.92 -3.99
C PRO A 285 -1.58 14.03 -5.41
N ILE A 286 -0.92 14.82 -6.26
CA ILE A 286 -1.12 14.81 -7.71
C ILE A 286 0.20 14.44 -8.37
N PHE A 287 0.12 13.60 -9.39
CA PHE A 287 1.26 13.17 -10.19
C PHE A 287 0.99 13.50 -11.64
N ILE A 288 1.96 14.04 -12.36
CA ILE A 288 1.75 14.57 -13.70
C ILE A 288 2.83 13.95 -14.58
N LEU A 289 2.41 13.21 -15.59
CA LEU A 289 3.31 12.72 -16.63
C LEU A 289 3.33 13.74 -17.75
N MET A 290 4.52 14.22 -18.06
CA MET A 290 4.77 15.12 -19.18
C MET A 290 5.64 14.43 -20.22
N GLU A 291 5.38 14.72 -21.49
CA GLU A 291 6.26 14.37 -22.61
C GLU A 291 6.58 15.68 -23.36
N GLY A 292 7.81 16.17 -23.21
CA GLY A 292 8.15 17.54 -23.63
C GLY A 292 7.28 18.57 -22.89
N ASP A 293 6.72 19.54 -23.61
CA ASP A 293 5.91 20.63 -23.06
C ASP A 293 4.43 20.27 -22.83
N GLU A 294 4.01 19.03 -23.11
CA GLU A 294 2.62 18.59 -23.02
C GLU A 294 2.35 17.70 -21.81
N ILE A 295 1.22 17.95 -21.13
CA ILE A 295 0.71 17.10 -20.07
C ILE A 295 -0.01 15.91 -20.70
N VAL A 296 0.58 14.73 -20.58
CA VAL A 296 0.06 13.48 -21.16
C VAL A 296 -0.96 12.85 -20.23
N GLU A 297 -0.64 12.77 -18.94
CA GLU A 297 -1.50 12.15 -17.95
C GLU A 297 -1.41 12.87 -16.62
N VAL A 298 -2.53 12.90 -15.90
CA VAL A 298 -2.52 13.31 -14.50
C VAL A 298 -3.05 12.18 -13.63
N GLY A 299 -2.23 11.77 -12.68
CA GLY A 299 -2.44 10.79 -11.65
C GLY A 299 -2.84 11.37 -10.30
N ASP A 300 -3.63 10.65 -9.52
CA ASP A 300 -3.69 10.81 -8.07
C ASP A 300 -3.02 9.57 -7.43
N PHE A 301 -3.06 9.43 -6.11
CA PHE A 301 -2.47 8.29 -5.42
C PHE A 301 -2.90 6.92 -5.99
N ARG A 302 -4.16 6.76 -6.37
CA ARG A 302 -4.73 5.49 -6.86
C ARG A 302 -4.55 5.29 -8.36
N SER A 303 -4.40 6.39 -9.08
CA SER A 303 -4.19 6.38 -10.52
C SER A 303 -2.74 6.58 -10.95
N LEU A 304 -1.81 6.33 -10.03
CA LEU A 304 -0.39 6.16 -10.31
C LEU A 304 -0.11 4.74 -10.81
#